data_AF-A0A7T7R8U0-F1
#
_entry.id   AF-A0A7T7R8U0-F1
#
_cell.length_a   1.000
_cell.length_b   1.000
_cell.length_c   1.000
_cell.angle_alpha   90.00
_cell.angle_beta   90.00
_cell.angle_gamma   90.00
#
_symmetry.space_group_name_H-M   'P 1'
#
loop_
_entity.id
_entity.type
_entity.pdbx_description
1 polymer ?
#
loop_
_entity_poly.entity_id
_entity_poly.type
_entity_poly.pdbx_seq_one_letter_code
_entity_poly.pdbx_strand_id
1 'polypeptide(L)'
;MLVNSMIKASKDDQTTGQEILIANQEQIHFQKLVEIISAQLHVNSPRHFISILLLKCLLQWKWLAKKIDLSTEMLNFLRTETLDLNTFKQLDRTWNTPATDLKKTIENNAIWVSQHQV
;
A
#
# COMPACT_ATOMS: atom_id res chain seq x y z
N MET A 1 -2.93 2.42 12.63
CA MET A 1 -2.05 1.28 12.97
C MET A 1 -0.59 1.70 13.14
N LEU A 2 0.13 2.10 12.09
CA LEU A 2 1.59 2.36 12.13
C LEU A 2 2.05 3.26 13.29
N VAL A 3 1.48 4.47 13.42
CA VAL A 3 1.85 5.42 14.49
C VAL A 3 1.64 4.82 15.89
N ASN A 4 0.54 4.11 16.09
CA ASN A 4 0.28 3.44 17.37
C ASN A 4 1.29 2.33 17.64
N SER A 5 1.65 1.56 16.62
CA SER A 5 2.69 0.53 16.72
C SER A 5 4.05 1.13 17.05
N MET A 6 4.42 2.29 16.49
CA MET A 6 5.65 3.01 16.83
C MET A 6 5.66 3.47 18.30
N ILE A 7 4.54 4.01 18.80
CA ILE A 7 4.41 4.43 20.20
C ILE A 7 4.49 3.24 21.17
N LYS A 8 3.97 2.08 20.76
CA LYS A 8 4.05 0.85 21.55
C LYS A 8 5.47 0.29 21.56
N ALA A 9 6.11 0.21 20.39
CA ALA A 9 7.50 -0.21 20.26
C ALA A 9 8.43 0.65 21.11
N SER A 10 8.26 1.98 21.11
CA SER A 10 9.12 2.87 21.91
C SER A 10 9.04 2.66 23.43
N LYS A 11 8.12 1.83 23.92
CA LYS A 11 7.91 1.52 25.34
C LYS A 11 8.14 0.03 25.65
N ASP A 12 8.46 -0.77 24.64
CA ASP A 12 8.58 -2.21 24.75
C ASP A 12 10.04 -2.61 24.53
N ASP A 13 10.69 -3.04 25.62
CA ASP A 13 12.10 -3.42 25.62
C ASP A 13 12.40 -4.54 24.63
N GLN A 14 11.41 -5.38 24.29
CA GLN A 14 11.57 -6.46 23.30
C GLN A 14 11.83 -5.95 21.89
N THR A 15 11.55 -4.67 21.60
CA THR A 15 11.80 -4.06 20.30
C THR A 15 13.17 -3.41 20.18
N THR A 16 13.95 -3.39 21.27
CA THR A 16 15.28 -2.76 21.29
C THR A 16 16.21 -3.45 20.29
N GLY A 17 16.73 -2.68 19.33
CA GLY A 17 17.63 -3.18 18.29
C GLY A 17 16.97 -4.11 17.26
N GLN A 18 15.63 -4.17 17.22
CA GLN A 18 14.90 -5.00 16.26
C GLN A 18 14.43 -4.16 15.05
N GLU A 19 14.51 -4.76 13.86
CA GLU A 19 13.79 -4.26 12.69
C GLU A 19 12.45 -4.99 12.59
N ILE A 20 11.35 -4.24 12.63
CA ILE A 20 10.00 -4.80 12.69
C ILE A 20 9.20 -4.32 11.50
N LEU A 21 8.79 -5.25 10.63
CA LEU A 21 7.91 -4.96 9.50
C LEU A 21 6.46 -4.80 10.00
N ILE A 22 5.97 -3.56 9.99
CA ILE A 22 4.58 -3.24 10.35
C ILE A 22 3.77 -3.09 9.06
N ALA A 23 2.81 -3.97 8.85
CA ALA A 23 1.85 -3.89 7.75
C ALA A 23 0.48 -4.36 8.22
N ASN A 24 -0.57 -4.04 7.45
CA ASN A 24 -1.90 -4.54 7.77
C ASN A 24 -1.90 -6.07 7.60
N GLN A 25 -2.53 -6.78 8.54
CA GLN A 25 -2.65 -8.23 8.46
C GLN A 25 -3.51 -8.65 7.27
N GLU A 26 -4.49 -7.82 6.89
CA GLU A 26 -5.24 -7.95 5.65
C GLU A 26 -4.41 -7.42 4.48
N GLN A 27 -4.26 -8.24 3.45
CA GLN A 27 -3.61 -7.86 2.20
C GLN A 27 -4.68 -7.70 1.11
N ILE A 28 -4.66 -6.57 0.42
CA ILE A 28 -5.52 -6.32 -0.74
C ILE A 28 -4.66 -6.36 -1.98
N HIS A 29 -4.96 -7.31 -2.87
CA HIS A 29 -4.31 -7.39 -4.18
C HIS A 29 -4.56 -6.12 -4.99
N PHE A 30 -3.57 -5.73 -5.80
CA PHE A 30 -3.65 -4.51 -6.61
C PHE A 30 -4.90 -4.43 -7.50
N GLN A 31 -5.30 -5.53 -8.14
CA GLN A 31 -6.54 -5.56 -8.92
C GLN A 31 -7.76 -5.20 -8.07
N LYS A 32 -7.84 -5.74 -6.85
CA LYS A 32 -8.96 -5.46 -5.95
C LYS A 32 -8.94 -4.03 -5.43
N LEU A 33 -7.74 -3.49 -5.16
CA LEU A 33 -7.54 -2.08 -4.82
C LEU A 33 -8.10 -1.17 -5.92
N VAL A 34 -7.73 -1.44 -7.18
CA VAL A 34 -8.20 -0.69 -8.35
C VAL A 34 -9.73 -0.79 -8.49
N GLU A 35 -10.32 -1.97 -8.30
CA GLU A 35 -11.77 -2.13 -8.29
C GLU A 35 -12.46 -1.26 -7.24
N ILE A 36 -11.97 -1.29 -5.99
CA ILE A 36 -12.54 -0.49 -4.88
C ILE A 36 -12.47 1.00 -5.23
N ILE A 37 -11.32 1.48 -5.70
CA ILE A 37 -11.14 2.89 -6.09
C ILE A 37 -12.10 3.25 -7.24
N SER A 38 -12.12 2.45 -8.31
CA SER A 38 -12.98 2.73 -9.47
C SER A 38 -14.48 2.78 -9.12
N ALA A 39 -14.92 1.92 -8.20
CA ALA A 39 -16.29 1.91 -7.70
C ALA A 39 -16.63 3.19 -6.94
N GLN A 40 -15.73 3.68 -6.08
CA GLN A 40 -15.93 4.94 -5.36
C GLN A 40 -15.91 6.17 -6.28
N LEU A 41 -15.11 6.12 -7.35
CA LEU A 41 -15.03 7.18 -8.35
C LEU A 41 -16.14 7.10 -9.41
N HIS A 42 -17.01 6.09 -9.37
CA HIS A 42 -18.05 5.83 -10.37
C HIS A 42 -17.50 5.73 -11.80
N VAL A 43 -16.29 5.20 -11.97
CA VAL A 43 -15.65 4.95 -13.26
C VAL A 43 -15.52 3.45 -13.52
N ASN A 44 -15.41 3.08 -14.80
CA ASN A 44 -15.18 1.69 -15.16
C ASN A 44 -13.80 1.23 -14.68
N SER A 45 -13.76 0.10 -13.97
CA SER A 45 -12.49 -0.53 -13.60
C SER A 45 -11.70 -0.93 -14.85
N PRO A 46 -10.37 -0.67 -14.89
CA PRO A 46 -9.48 -1.17 -15.92
C PRO A 46 -9.62 -2.68 -16.11
N ARG A 47 -9.75 -3.12 -17.36
CA ARG A 47 -9.86 -4.55 -17.72
C ARG A 47 -8.54 -5.19 -18.14
N HIS A 48 -7.54 -4.37 -18.41
CA HIS A 48 -6.26 -4.81 -18.93
C HIS A 48 -5.14 -4.40 -17.98
N PHE A 49 -4.37 -5.38 -17.55
CA PHE A 49 -3.17 -5.20 -16.75
C PHE A 49 -1.97 -5.61 -17.60
N ILE A 50 -0.93 -4.78 -17.57
CA ILE A 50 0.34 -5.08 -18.24
C ILE A 50 1.36 -5.59 -17.22
N SER A 51 2.31 -6.40 -17.67
CA SER A 51 3.38 -6.87 -16.80
C SER A 51 4.29 -5.71 -16.38
N ILE A 52 4.85 -5.80 -15.17
CA ILE A 52 5.82 -4.82 -14.67
C ILE A 52 7.04 -4.73 -15.59
N LEU A 53 7.46 -5.85 -16.19
CA LEU A 53 8.55 -5.88 -17.17
C LEU A 53 8.25 -5.02 -18.41
N LEU A 54 7.02 -5.13 -18.93
CA LEU A 54 6.59 -4.34 -20.07
C LEU A 54 6.48 -2.85 -19.69
N LEU A 55 5.89 -2.55 -18.53
CA LEU A 55 5.80 -1.18 -18.02
C LEU A 55 7.20 -0.56 -17.82
N LYS A 56 8.16 -1.34 -17.31
CA LYS A 56 9.56 -0.93 -17.15
C LYS A 56 10.21 -0.58 -18.49
N CYS A 57 9.95 -1.37 -19.53
CA CYS A 57 10.42 -1.08 -20.89
C CYS A 57 9.79 0.22 -21.43
N LEU A 58 8.47 0.40 -21.24
CA LEU A 58 7.77 1.62 -21.66
C LEU A 58 8.32 2.88 -20.95
N LEU A 59 8.63 2.78 -19.66
CA LEU A 59 9.18 3.89 -18.88
C LEU A 59 10.63 4.27 -19.23
N GLN A 60 11.35 3.46 -20.01
CA GLN A 60 12.65 3.90 -20.57
C GLN A 60 12.48 5.08 -21.55
N TRP A 61 11.29 5.22 -22.16
CA TRP A 61 10.97 6.36 -23.00
C TRP A 61 10.61 7.58 -22.13
N LYS A 62 11.59 8.47 -21.91
CA LYS A 62 11.45 9.66 -21.03
C LYS A 62 10.20 10.51 -21.29
N TRP A 63 9.82 10.69 -22.56
CA TRP A 63 8.61 11.43 -22.91
C TRP A 63 7.34 10.74 -22.38
N LEU A 64 7.24 9.42 -22.54
CA LEU A 64 6.13 8.65 -22.04
C LEU A 64 6.10 8.67 -20.51
N ALA A 65 7.23 8.41 -19.86
CA ALA A 65 7.38 8.48 -18.40
C ALA A 65 6.90 9.82 -17.83
N LYS A 66 7.27 10.93 -18.47
CA LYS A 66 6.81 12.28 -18.11
C LYS A 66 5.30 12.46 -18.33
N LYS A 67 4.73 11.86 -19.37
CA LYS A 67 3.29 11.97 -19.68
C LYS A 67 2.41 11.24 -18.65
N ILE A 68 2.87 10.11 -18.12
CA ILE A 68 2.13 9.30 -17.14
C ILE A 68 2.58 9.53 -15.69
N ASP A 69 3.45 10.52 -15.47
CA ASP A 69 4.00 10.91 -14.16
C ASP A 69 4.53 9.72 -13.33
N LEU A 70 5.29 8.85 -14.00
CA LEU A 70 5.87 7.65 -13.40
C LEU A 70 7.35 7.52 -13.75
N SER A 71 8.15 7.04 -12.80
CA SER A 71 9.56 6.71 -13.03
C SER A 71 9.81 5.20 -12.95
N THR A 72 10.92 4.75 -13.53
CA THR A 72 11.31 3.33 -13.46
C THR A 72 11.61 2.91 -12.02
N GLU A 73 12.14 3.81 -11.20
CA GLU A 73 12.44 3.60 -9.78
C GLU A 73 11.17 3.39 -8.95
N MET A 74 10.08 4.09 -9.28
CA MET A 74 8.78 3.91 -8.60
C MET A 74 8.28 2.46 -8.70
N LEU A 75 8.58 1.76 -9.80
CA LEU A 75 8.20 0.36 -9.97
C LEU A 75 8.90 -0.58 -8.98
N ASN A 76 10.09 -0.22 -8.47
CA ASN A 76 10.79 -1.02 -7.48
C ASN A 76 10.08 -1.02 -6.10
N PHE A 77 9.17 -0.07 -5.87
CA PHE A 77 8.35 -0.02 -4.66
C PHE A 77 7.08 -0.87 -4.76
N LEU A 78 6.74 -1.38 -5.96
CA LEU A 78 5.68 -2.36 -6.13
C LEU A 78 6.17 -3.71 -5.62
N ARG A 79 5.84 -4.01 -4.36
CA ARG A 79 6.15 -5.31 -3.77
C ARG A 79 5.31 -6.39 -4.41
N THR A 80 5.98 -7.47 -4.80
CA THR A 80 5.33 -8.67 -5.34
C THR A 80 5.51 -9.86 -4.41
N GLU A 81 6.37 -9.72 -3.40
CA GLU A 81 6.58 -10.69 -2.33
C GLU A 81 5.49 -10.66 -1.25
N THR A 82 5.27 -11.81 -0.62
CA THR A 82 4.47 -11.91 0.60
C THR A 82 5.23 -11.31 1.76
N LEU A 83 4.60 -10.41 2.51
CA LEU A 83 5.21 -9.81 3.70
C LEU A 83 5.26 -10.83 4.84
N ASP A 84 6.44 -11.05 5.43
CA ASP A 84 6.56 -11.79 6.69
C ASP A 84 6.15 -10.88 7.86
N LEU A 85 4.97 -11.15 8.39
CA LEU A 85 4.38 -10.39 9.50
C LEU A 85 4.44 -11.15 10.82
N ASN A 86 5.23 -12.23 10.95
CA ASN A 86 5.23 -13.08 12.14
C ASN A 86 5.64 -12.32 13.41
N THR A 87 6.75 -11.58 13.35
CA THR A 87 7.22 -10.75 14.47
C THR A 87 6.17 -9.71 14.87
N PHE A 88 5.60 -9.01 13.90
CA PHE A 88 4.56 -8.03 14.17
C PHE A 88 3.31 -8.67 14.77
N LYS A 89 2.85 -9.82 14.26
CA LYS A 89 1.69 -10.55 14.83
C LYS A 89 1.92 -10.98 16.27
N GLN A 90 3.14 -11.35 16.65
CA GLN A 90 3.47 -11.71 18.03
C GLN A 90 3.39 -10.49 18.94
N LEU A 91 3.99 -9.36 18.53
CA LEU A 91 3.95 -8.10 19.28
C LEU A 91 2.54 -7.53 19.37
N ASP A 92 1.76 -7.62 18.29
CA ASP A 92 0.41 -7.06 18.20
C ASP A 92 -0.59 -7.75 19.14
N ARG A 93 -0.36 -9.03 19.49
CA ARG A 93 -1.13 -9.72 20.55
C ARG A 93 -1.02 -9.01 21.90
N THR A 94 0.15 -8.44 22.19
CA THR A 94 0.41 -7.72 23.44
C THR A 94 0.03 -6.25 23.32
N TRP A 95 0.31 -5.62 22.18
CA TRP A 95 0.06 -4.21 21.96
C TRP A 95 -1.41 -3.88 21.76
N ASN A 96 -2.18 -4.86 21.28
CA ASN A 96 -3.60 -4.75 20.93
C ASN A 96 -3.85 -3.51 20.05
N THR A 97 -3.07 -3.39 18.96
CA THR A 97 -3.16 -2.22 18.10
C THR A 97 -4.54 -2.19 17.44
N PRO A 98 -5.21 -1.01 17.38
CA PRO A 98 -6.50 -0.94 16.71
C PRO A 98 -6.37 -1.35 15.24
N ALA A 99 -7.15 -2.37 14.86
CA ALA A 99 -7.24 -2.84 13.49
C ALA A 99 -7.67 -1.69 12.57
N THR A 100 -6.99 -1.57 11.44
CA THR A 100 -7.37 -0.60 10.40
C THR A 100 -8.21 -1.32 9.37
N ASP A 101 -9.46 -0.88 9.20
CA ASP A 101 -10.32 -1.32 8.10
C ASP A 101 -9.72 -0.78 6.80
N LEU A 102 -8.95 -1.63 6.13
CA LEU A 102 -8.15 -1.24 4.98
C LEU A 102 -9.05 -0.83 3.82
N LYS A 103 -10.15 -1.57 3.60
CA LYS A 103 -11.13 -1.29 2.56
C LYS A 103 -11.76 0.09 2.78
N LYS A 104 -12.32 0.36 3.96
CA LYS A 104 -12.94 1.65 4.26
C LYS A 104 -11.95 2.81 4.18
N THR A 105 -10.71 2.58 4.58
CA THR A 105 -9.64 3.57 4.46
C THR A 105 -9.33 3.90 3.00
N ILE A 106 -9.27 2.90 2.13
CA ILE A 106 -9.10 3.10 0.68
C ILE A 106 -10.29 3.87 0.11
N GLU A 107 -11.51 3.48 0.47
CA GLU A 107 -12.73 4.11 -0.05
C GLU A 107 -12.79 5.60 0.31
N ASN A 108 -12.54 5.94 1.57
CA ASN A 108 -12.51 7.32 2.04
C ASN A 108 -11.41 8.14 1.35
N ASN A 109 -10.23 7.55 1.14
CA ASN A 109 -9.14 8.23 0.44
C ASN A 109 -9.48 8.48 -1.04
N ALA A 110 -10.10 7.51 -1.72
CA ALA A 110 -10.52 7.69 -3.11
C ALA A 110 -11.49 8.87 -3.25
N ILE A 111 -12.48 8.96 -2.35
CA ILE A 111 -13.42 10.08 -2.30
C ILE A 111 -12.67 11.39 -2.04
N TRP A 112 -11.81 11.44 -1.02
CA TRP A 112 -11.09 12.65 -0.66
C TRP A 112 -10.21 13.17 -1.80
N VAL A 113 -9.43 12.29 -2.45
CA VAL A 113 -8.57 12.65 -3.58
C VAL A 113 -9.41 13.17 -4.75
N SER A 114 -10.54 12.54 -5.06
CA SER A 114 -11.43 12.99 -6.15
C SER A 114 -11.99 14.39 -5.96
N GLN A 115 -12.12 14.84 -4.71
CA GLN A 115 -12.63 16.16 -4.36
C GLN A 115 -11.54 17.24 -4.33
N HIS A 116 -10.25 16.85 -4.26
CA HIS A 116 -9.14 17.77 -3.99
C HIS A 116 -8.02 17.74 -5.04
N GLN A 117 -8.07 16.82 -6.02
CA GLN A 117 -7.25 16.89 -7.23
C GLN A 117 -8.02 17.62 -8.34
N VAL A 118 -7.46 18.76 -8.78
CA VAL A 118 -7.82 19.52 -9.99
C VAL A 118 -6.76 19.28 -11.03
#